data_AF-X0UVD0-F1
#
_entry.id   AF-X0UVD0-F1
#
_cell.length_a   1.000
_cell.length_b   1.000
_cell.length_c   1.000
_cell.angle_alpha   90.00
_cell.angle_beta   90.00
_cell.angle_gamma   90.00
#
_symmetry.space_group_name_H-M   'P 1'
#
loop_
_entity.id
_entity.type
_entity.pdbx_description
1 polymer ?
#
loop_
_entity_poly.entity_id
_entity_poly.type
_entity_poly.pdbx_seq_one_letter_code
_entity_poly.pdbx_strand_id
1 'polypeptide(L)'
;MKIRTSLFLLSAILAILVVTLGFMMLYTSDLTNREVRESDAASKIIKDIFELNIVTYEYLMHYEERMHQQWLLKYDSLGRLLEGMRTEEMHPEHLSRLESITSDYELLGDFFSQLQANFVKRQKLIEENKPQAEIDLSLALEKRLTAQALMRSQRIASEAFECSAITQQRIAQLQQRTNSIVLFSVIGFTILSFCVSFLTTRAITGPLNKLVRSAEIIGKGI
;
A
#
# COMPACT_ATOMS: atom_id res chain seq x y z
N MET A 1 29.20 -42.08 14.93
CA MET A 1 28.23 -41.92 13.82
C MET A 1 29.00 -41.65 12.54
N LYS A 2 28.65 -42.32 11.42
CA LYS A 2 29.42 -42.25 10.17
C LYS A 2 29.45 -40.80 9.66
N ILE A 3 30.62 -40.29 9.30
CA ILE A 3 30.90 -38.92 8.82
C ILE A 3 29.88 -38.47 7.76
N ARG A 4 29.48 -39.40 6.89
CA ARG A 4 28.45 -39.24 5.87
C ARG A 4 27.11 -38.75 6.43
N THR A 5 26.68 -39.24 7.60
CA THR A 5 25.40 -38.88 8.22
C THR A 5 25.40 -37.45 8.77
N SER A 6 26.54 -36.97 9.29
CA SER A 6 26.70 -35.59 9.79
C SER A 6 26.67 -34.57 8.64
N LEU A 7 27.38 -34.86 7.54
CA LEU A 7 27.37 -34.02 6.34
C LEU A 7 25.98 -33.96 5.68
N PHE A 8 25.27 -35.10 5.59
CA PHE A 8 23.90 -35.15 5.07
C PHE A 8 22.92 -34.37 5.97
N LEU A 9 23.05 -34.46 7.29
CA LEU A 9 22.24 -33.69 8.23
C LEU A 9 22.44 -32.19 8.06
N LEU A 10 23.69 -31.73 7.93
CA LEU A 10 24.00 -30.31 7.76
C LEU A 10 23.43 -29.77 6.43
N SER A 11 23.57 -30.54 5.35
CA SER A 11 22.99 -30.21 4.05
C SER A 11 21.46 -30.18 4.08
N ALA A 12 20.83 -31.15 4.75
CA ALA A 12 19.37 -31.19 4.90
C ALA A 12 18.84 -30.01 5.73
N ILE A 13 19.51 -29.65 6.84
CA ILE A 13 19.14 -28.50 7.66
C ILE A 13 19.28 -27.19 6.88
N LEU A 14 20.37 -27.03 6.11
CA LEU A 14 20.56 -25.85 5.27
C LEU A 14 19.49 -25.76 4.16
N ALA A 15 19.15 -26.89 3.53
CA ALA A 15 18.08 -26.94 2.54
C ALA A 15 16.72 -26.56 3.16
N ILE A 16 16.38 -27.08 4.34
CA ILE A 16 15.15 -26.74 5.06
C ILE A 16 15.11 -25.25 5.38
N LEU A 17 16.21 -24.68 5.89
CA LEU A 17 16.31 -23.26 6.22
C LEU A 17 16.08 -22.38 4.98
N VAL A 18 16.70 -22.72 3.85
CA VAL A 18 16.51 -21.96 2.60
C VAL A 18 15.07 -22.03 2.12
N VAL A 19 14.44 -23.21 2.20
CA VAL A 19 13.04 -23.40 1.81
C VAL A 19 12.10 -22.61 2.74
N THR A 20 12.31 -22.64 4.06
CA THR A 20 11.45 -21.90 5.00
C THR A 20 11.61 -20.39 4.86
N LEU A 21 12.84 -19.89 4.70
CA LEU A 21 13.09 -18.47 4.44
C LEU A 21 12.47 -18.03 3.11
N GLY A 22 12.64 -18.82 2.05
CA GLY A 22 12.05 -18.55 0.74
C GLY A 22 10.52 -18.52 0.80
N PHE A 23 9.91 -19.52 1.44
CA PHE A 23 8.45 -19.57 1.62
C PHE A 23 7.93 -18.37 2.43
N MET A 24 8.61 -18.02 3.52
CA MET A 24 8.23 -16.88 4.35
C MET A 24 8.37 -15.55 3.59
N MET A 25 9.41 -15.39 2.79
CA MET A 25 9.62 -14.20 1.96
C MET A 25 8.52 -14.06 0.90
N LEU A 26 8.13 -15.15 0.24
CA LEU A 26 7.02 -15.16 -0.72
C LEU A 26 5.68 -14.79 -0.06
N TYR A 27 5.40 -15.38 1.12
CA TYR A 27 4.18 -15.10 1.88
C TYR A 27 4.11 -13.63 2.33
N THR A 28 5.19 -13.09 2.91
CA THR A 28 5.24 -11.68 3.32
C THR A 28 5.17 -10.75 2.11
N SER A 29 5.78 -11.11 0.98
CA SER A 29 5.77 -10.28 -0.22
C SER A 29 4.35 -10.11 -0.75
N ASP A 30 3.53 -11.16 -0.74
CA ASP A 30 2.14 -11.07 -1.20
C ASP A 30 1.31 -10.16 -0.29
N LEU A 31 1.45 -10.34 1.04
CA LEU A 31 0.79 -9.50 2.04
C LEU A 31 1.21 -8.03 1.94
N THR A 32 2.51 -7.78 1.77
CA THR A 32 3.07 -6.42 1.63
C THR A 32 2.62 -5.78 0.33
N ASN A 33 2.60 -6.52 -0.78
CA ASN A 33 2.16 -6.00 -2.07
C ASN A 33 0.69 -5.56 -2.03
N ARG A 34 -0.18 -6.27 -1.30
CA ARG A 34 -1.58 -5.87 -1.11
C ARG A 34 -1.69 -4.55 -0.36
N GLU A 35 -1.03 -4.44 0.79
CA GLU A 35 -1.02 -3.20 1.58
C GLU A 35 -0.43 -2.03 0.75
N VAL A 36 0.64 -2.26 -0.03
CA VAL A 36 1.21 -1.21 -0.91
C VAL A 36 0.18 -0.73 -1.93
N ARG A 37 -0.56 -1.65 -2.58
CA ARG A 37 -1.61 -1.27 -3.55
C ARG A 37 -2.71 -0.41 -2.90
N GLU A 38 -3.15 -0.77 -1.70
CA GLU A 38 -4.16 0.01 -0.96
C GLU A 38 -3.63 1.42 -0.62
N SER A 39 -2.38 1.54 -0.19
CA SER A 39 -1.74 2.84 0.09
C SER A 39 -1.58 3.70 -1.17
N ASP A 40 -1.21 3.10 -2.30
CA ASP A 40 -1.05 3.79 -3.58
C ASP A 40 -2.40 4.27 -4.11
N ALA A 41 -3.44 3.44 -3.99
CA ALA A 41 -4.80 3.81 -4.39
C ALA A 41 -5.31 4.98 -3.54
N ALA A 42 -5.13 4.94 -2.22
CA ALA A 42 -5.47 6.03 -1.32
C ALA A 42 -4.73 7.34 -1.67
N SER A 43 -3.43 7.26 -1.95
CA SER A 43 -2.64 8.42 -2.40
C SER A 43 -3.13 8.99 -3.72
N LYS A 44 -3.57 8.11 -4.63
CA LYS A 44 -4.15 8.51 -5.92
C LYS A 44 -5.52 9.17 -5.76
N ILE A 45 -6.37 8.70 -4.86
CA ILE A 45 -7.64 9.38 -4.51
C ILE A 45 -7.36 10.83 -4.05
N ILE A 46 -6.39 11.02 -3.16
CA ILE A 46 -6.01 12.34 -2.65
C ILE A 46 -5.57 13.24 -3.80
N LYS A 47 -4.75 12.72 -4.71
CA LYS A 47 -4.32 13.49 -5.88
C LYS A 47 -5.51 13.86 -6.78
N ASP A 48 -6.34 12.89 -7.14
CA ASP A 48 -7.46 13.08 -8.07
C ASP A 48 -8.50 14.06 -7.49
N ILE A 49 -8.72 14.06 -6.17
CA ILE A 49 -9.64 15.02 -5.52
C ILE A 49 -9.08 16.45 -5.52
N PHE A 50 -7.77 16.63 -5.35
CA PHE A 50 -7.14 17.95 -5.49
C PHE A 50 -7.23 18.46 -6.92
N GLU A 51 -6.97 17.61 -7.91
CA GLU A 51 -7.12 17.97 -9.33
C GLU A 51 -8.59 18.33 -9.66
N LEU A 52 -9.56 17.58 -9.13
CA LEU A 52 -10.98 17.88 -9.30
C LEU A 52 -11.36 19.25 -8.71
N ASN A 53 -10.83 19.58 -7.53
CA ASN A 53 -11.04 20.90 -6.91
C ASN A 53 -10.46 22.02 -7.78
N ILE A 54 -9.23 21.86 -8.29
CA ILE A 54 -8.60 22.85 -9.17
C ILE A 54 -9.47 23.11 -10.40
N VAL A 55 -9.87 22.04 -11.10
CA VAL A 55 -10.71 22.18 -12.31
C VAL A 55 -12.08 22.77 -11.98
N THR A 56 -12.64 22.47 -10.79
CA THR A 56 -13.89 23.09 -10.32
C THR A 56 -13.74 24.60 -10.17
N TYR A 57 -12.65 25.07 -9.55
CA TYR A 57 -12.39 26.51 -9.40
C TYR A 57 -12.14 27.19 -10.75
N GLU A 58 -11.36 26.57 -11.64
CA GLU A 58 -11.13 27.09 -12.99
C GLU A 58 -12.45 27.19 -13.79
N TYR A 59 -13.31 26.17 -13.70
CA TYR A 59 -14.65 26.20 -14.27
C TYR A 59 -15.49 27.36 -13.69
N LEU A 60 -15.51 27.56 -12.37
CA LEU A 60 -16.29 28.65 -11.77
C LEU A 60 -15.76 30.05 -12.08
N MET A 61 -14.49 30.16 -12.48
CA MET A 61 -13.89 31.45 -12.87
C MET A 61 -14.22 31.83 -14.31
N HIS A 62 -14.29 30.85 -15.22
CA HIS A 62 -14.38 31.11 -16.67
C HIS A 62 -15.61 30.51 -17.36
N TYR A 63 -16.30 29.54 -16.74
CA TYR A 63 -17.44 28.79 -17.27
C TYR A 63 -17.20 28.20 -18.67
N GLU A 64 -15.96 27.81 -18.94
CA GLU A 64 -15.58 27.24 -20.24
C GLU A 64 -15.97 25.77 -20.35
N GLU A 65 -16.52 25.40 -21.53
CA GLU A 65 -16.85 24.01 -21.87
C GLU A 65 -15.64 23.07 -21.76
N ARG A 66 -14.44 23.57 -22.03
CA ARG A 66 -13.20 22.81 -21.86
C ARG A 66 -13.00 22.38 -20.41
N MET A 67 -13.25 23.27 -19.45
CA MET A 67 -13.12 22.95 -18.03
C MET A 67 -14.18 21.94 -17.59
N HIS A 68 -15.39 22.04 -18.14
CA HIS A 68 -16.44 21.03 -17.95
C HIS A 68 -15.98 19.63 -18.39
N GLN A 69 -15.44 19.51 -19.61
CA GLN A 69 -14.94 18.23 -20.12
C GLN A 69 -13.78 17.68 -19.30
N GLN A 70 -12.85 18.55 -18.90
CA GLN A 70 -11.74 18.14 -18.02
C GLN A 70 -12.24 17.66 -16.66
N TRP A 71 -13.27 18.31 -16.12
CA TRP A 71 -13.89 17.92 -14.86
C TRP A 71 -14.47 16.51 -14.96
N LEU A 72 -15.24 16.22 -16.02
CA LEU A 72 -15.82 14.89 -16.26
C LEU A 72 -14.74 13.80 -16.39
N LEU A 73 -13.65 14.07 -17.13
CA LEU A 73 -12.55 13.12 -17.27
C LEU A 73 -11.89 12.77 -15.93
N LYS A 74 -11.75 13.77 -15.04
CA LYS A 74 -11.19 13.58 -13.69
C LYS A 74 -12.17 12.85 -12.78
N TYR A 75 -13.45 13.21 -12.84
CA TYR A 75 -14.53 12.55 -12.12
C TYR A 75 -14.60 11.06 -12.49
N ASP A 76 -14.65 10.74 -13.79
CA ASP A 76 -14.69 9.36 -14.28
C ASP A 76 -13.42 8.57 -13.93
N SER A 77 -12.25 9.23 -13.93
CA SER A 77 -10.99 8.60 -13.52
C SER A 77 -11.04 8.17 -12.05
N LEU A 78 -11.55 9.05 -11.17
CA LEU A 78 -11.74 8.75 -9.77
C LEU A 78 -12.79 7.65 -9.58
N GLY A 79 -13.91 7.69 -10.29
CA GLY A 79 -14.94 6.65 -10.27
C GLY A 79 -14.39 5.27 -10.61
N ARG A 80 -13.57 5.15 -11.66
CA ARG A 80 -12.91 3.88 -12.03
C ARG A 80 -11.94 3.37 -10.95
N LEU A 81 -11.25 4.28 -10.27
CA LEU A 81 -10.36 3.92 -9.16
C LEU A 81 -11.16 3.37 -7.97
N LEU A 82 -12.27 4.03 -7.60
CA LEU A 82 -13.18 3.60 -6.54
C LEU A 82 -13.82 2.24 -6.85
N GLU A 83 -14.27 2.03 -8.09
CA GLU A 83 -14.83 0.76 -8.52
C GLU A 83 -13.80 -0.38 -8.49
N GLY A 84 -12.57 -0.11 -8.95
CA GLY A 84 -11.47 -1.06 -8.88
C GLY A 84 -11.20 -1.54 -7.45
N MET A 85 -11.13 -0.61 -6.49
CA MET A 85 -10.95 -0.96 -5.08
C MET A 85 -12.12 -1.79 -4.53
N ARG A 86 -13.36 -1.51 -4.95
CA ARG A 86 -14.53 -2.30 -4.51
C ARG A 86 -14.47 -3.76 -4.96
N THR A 87 -13.83 -4.03 -6.11
CA THR A 87 -13.70 -5.39 -6.65
C THR A 87 -12.56 -6.20 -6.04
N GLU A 88 -11.60 -5.53 -5.40
CA GLU A 88 -10.52 -6.21 -4.67
C GLU A 88 -11.06 -6.73 -3.33
N GLU A 89 -10.57 -7.89 -2.89
CA GLU A 89 -10.80 -8.31 -1.50
C GLU A 89 -10.15 -7.27 -0.60
N MET A 90 -10.97 -6.44 0.06
CA MET A 90 -10.51 -5.49 1.07
C MET A 90 -10.86 -5.98 2.47
N HIS A 91 -10.09 -5.53 3.45
CA HIS A 91 -10.43 -5.76 4.84
C HIS A 91 -11.77 -5.09 5.19
N PRO A 92 -12.64 -5.70 6.02
CA PRO A 92 -13.98 -5.18 6.33
C PRO A 92 -13.97 -3.74 6.88
N GLU A 93 -12.93 -3.39 7.64
CA GLU A 93 -12.72 -2.05 8.19
C GLU A 93 -12.46 -0.98 7.10
N HIS A 94 -11.90 -1.37 5.95
CA HIS A 94 -11.65 -0.48 4.81
C HIS A 94 -12.90 -0.35 3.93
N LEU A 95 -13.80 -1.34 3.94
CA LEU A 95 -15.02 -1.34 3.13
C LEU A 95 -15.97 -0.20 3.53
N SER A 96 -16.24 -0.02 4.82
CA SER A 96 -17.11 1.08 5.30
C SER A 96 -16.55 2.46 4.95
N ARG A 97 -15.22 2.61 4.96
CA ARG A 97 -14.57 3.85 4.55
C ARG A 97 -14.67 4.06 3.04
N LEU A 98 -14.48 3.02 2.23
CA LEU A 98 -14.68 3.11 0.79
C LEU A 98 -16.12 3.51 0.45
N GLU A 99 -17.12 2.98 1.16
CA GLU A 99 -18.52 3.37 0.99
C GLU A 99 -18.75 4.85 1.32
N SER A 100 -18.17 5.36 2.41
CA SER A 100 -18.20 6.78 2.76
C SER A 100 -17.58 7.67 1.67
N ILE A 101 -16.36 7.31 1.22
CA ILE A 101 -15.68 7.99 0.12
C ILE A 101 -16.52 7.97 -1.16
N THR A 102 -17.14 6.83 -1.48
CA THR A 102 -17.97 6.67 -2.69
C THR A 102 -19.22 7.55 -2.62
N SER A 103 -19.88 7.60 -1.46
CA SER A 103 -21.04 8.47 -1.26
C SER A 103 -20.67 9.96 -1.37
N ASP A 104 -19.55 10.38 -0.79
CA ASP A 104 -19.09 11.76 -0.94
C ASP A 104 -18.66 12.08 -2.38
N TYR A 105 -18.12 11.10 -3.12
CA TYR A 105 -17.81 11.22 -4.54
C TYR A 105 -19.07 11.41 -5.40
N GLU A 106 -20.14 10.66 -5.15
CA GLU A 106 -21.43 10.83 -5.83
C GLU A 106 -21.99 12.24 -5.60
N LEU A 107 -21.95 12.70 -4.35
CA LEU A 107 -22.39 14.06 -3.99
C LEU A 107 -21.60 15.16 -4.70
N LEU A 108 -20.30 14.96 -4.99
CA LEU A 108 -19.52 15.92 -5.78
C LEU A 108 -20.04 16.07 -7.21
N GLY A 109 -20.46 14.97 -7.84
CA GLY A 109 -21.14 14.98 -9.14
C GLY A 109 -22.44 15.77 -9.09
N ASP A 110 -23.23 15.56 -8.05
CA ASP A 110 -24.49 16.29 -7.85
C ASP A 110 -24.26 17.78 -7.63
N PHE A 111 -23.27 18.17 -6.83
CA PHE A 111 -22.95 19.58 -6.60
C PHE A 111 -22.45 20.26 -7.86
N PHE A 112 -21.59 19.61 -8.64
CA PHE A 112 -21.10 20.16 -9.88
C PHE A 112 -22.23 20.33 -10.91
N SER A 113 -23.11 19.36 -11.03
CA SER A 113 -24.32 19.45 -11.88
C SER A 113 -25.23 20.60 -11.44
N GLN A 114 -25.41 20.80 -10.13
CA GLN A 114 -26.18 21.93 -9.59
C GLN A 114 -25.51 23.28 -9.85
N LEU A 115 -24.17 23.36 -9.80
CA LEU A 115 -23.42 24.57 -10.15
C LEU A 115 -23.65 24.97 -11.62
N GLN A 116 -23.61 24.00 -12.53
CA GLN A 116 -23.91 24.24 -13.96
C GLN A 116 -25.34 24.72 -14.16
N ALA A 117 -26.32 24.03 -13.57
CA ALA A 117 -27.73 24.40 -13.67
C ALA A 117 -27.98 25.82 -13.10
N ASN A 118 -27.32 26.16 -12.00
CA ASN A 118 -27.39 27.50 -11.40
C ASN A 118 -26.78 28.58 -12.31
N PHE A 119 -25.66 28.28 -12.98
CA PHE A 119 -25.06 29.20 -13.96
C PHE A 119 -26.00 29.47 -15.14
N VAL A 120 -26.56 28.42 -15.76
CA VAL A 120 -27.53 28.56 -16.86
C VAL A 120 -28.76 29.36 -16.42
N LYS A 121 -29.25 29.11 -15.20
CA LYS A 121 -30.36 29.89 -14.63
C LYS A 121 -29.96 31.36 -14.46
N ARG A 122 -28.78 31.66 -13.94
CA ARG A 122 -28.29 33.03 -13.77
C ARG A 122 -28.17 33.76 -15.10
N GLN A 123 -27.64 33.11 -16.13
CA GLN A 123 -27.54 33.66 -17.47
C GLN A 123 -28.92 34.13 -17.98
N LYS A 124 -29.95 33.29 -17.83
CA LYS A 124 -31.34 33.65 -18.19
C LYS A 124 -31.89 34.81 -17.38
N LEU A 125 -31.65 34.85 -16.07
CA LEU A 125 -32.09 35.97 -15.22
C LEU A 125 -31.49 37.31 -15.69
N ILE A 126 -30.23 37.30 -16.13
CA ILE A 126 -29.53 38.47 -16.68
C ILE A 126 -30.14 38.86 -18.04
N GLU A 127 -30.32 37.90 -18.94
CA GLU A 127 -30.91 38.12 -20.28
C GLU A 127 -32.34 38.68 -20.20
N GLU A 128 -33.13 38.20 -19.23
CA GLU A 128 -34.51 38.64 -18.98
C GLU A 128 -34.61 39.94 -18.15
N ASN A 129 -33.49 40.59 -17.81
CA ASN A 129 -33.42 41.79 -16.94
C ASN A 129 -34.21 41.63 -15.64
N LYS A 130 -34.10 40.47 -14.98
CA LYS A 130 -34.75 40.19 -13.70
C LYS A 130 -34.16 41.06 -12.58
N PRO A 131 -34.90 41.24 -11.45
CA PRO A 131 -34.41 42.00 -10.31
C PRO A 131 -33.04 41.50 -9.82
N GLN A 132 -32.15 42.44 -9.46
CA GLN A 132 -30.80 42.14 -8.96
C GLN A 132 -30.81 41.16 -7.78
N ALA A 133 -31.83 41.22 -6.93
CA ALA A 133 -31.99 40.31 -5.79
C ALA A 133 -32.06 38.82 -6.20
N GLU A 134 -32.64 38.50 -7.37
CA GLU A 134 -32.69 37.12 -7.88
C GLU A 134 -31.32 36.65 -8.39
N ILE A 135 -30.54 37.55 -9.00
CA ILE A 135 -29.18 37.29 -9.46
C ILE A 135 -28.26 37.06 -8.25
N ASP A 136 -28.38 37.90 -7.23
CA ASP A 136 -27.60 37.81 -5.98
C ASP A 136 -27.91 36.50 -5.24
N LEU A 137 -29.17 36.04 -5.26
CA LEU A 137 -29.56 34.75 -4.69
C LEU A 137 -28.92 33.56 -5.43
N SER A 138 -28.81 33.63 -6.76
CA SER A 138 -28.08 32.62 -7.53
C SER A 138 -26.58 32.59 -7.18
N LEU A 139 -25.94 33.76 -7.00
CA LEU A 139 -24.54 33.84 -6.56
C LEU A 139 -24.35 33.28 -5.14
N ALA A 140 -25.29 33.55 -4.23
CA ALA A 140 -25.27 32.98 -2.88
C ALA A 140 -25.41 31.44 -2.91
N LEU A 141 -26.27 30.91 -3.78
CA LEU A 141 -26.42 29.47 -3.97
C LEU A 141 -25.13 28.84 -4.52
N GLU A 142 -24.48 29.47 -5.49
CA GLU A 142 -23.20 29.02 -6.02
C GLU A 142 -22.13 28.91 -4.93
N LYS A 143 -21.93 29.97 -4.14
CA LYS A 143 -20.99 29.97 -3.02
C LYS A 143 -21.25 28.83 -2.03
N ARG A 144 -22.53 28.57 -1.74
CA ARG A 144 -22.93 27.47 -0.86
C ARG A 144 -22.60 26.10 -1.45
N LEU A 145 -22.91 25.88 -2.73
CA LEU A 145 -22.61 24.63 -3.44
C LEU A 145 -21.10 24.39 -3.51
N THR A 146 -20.31 25.41 -3.83
CA THR A 146 -18.85 25.33 -3.85
C THR A 146 -18.29 24.99 -2.47
N ALA A 147 -18.79 25.60 -1.40
CA ALA A 147 -18.37 25.28 -0.04
C ALA A 147 -18.74 23.85 0.35
N GLN A 148 -19.93 23.36 -0.05
CA GLN A 148 -20.35 21.98 0.19
C GLN A 148 -19.48 20.98 -0.56
N ALA A 149 -19.19 21.23 -1.83
CA ALA A 149 -18.27 20.42 -2.62
C ALA A 149 -16.88 20.37 -1.96
N LEU A 150 -16.32 21.51 -1.56
CA LEU A 150 -15.01 21.56 -0.89
C LEU A 150 -14.99 20.74 0.41
N MET A 151 -16.04 20.82 1.23
CA MET A 151 -16.14 20.01 2.45
C MET A 151 -16.17 18.51 2.15
N ARG A 152 -16.88 18.07 1.10
CA ARG A 152 -16.89 16.65 0.68
C ARG A 152 -15.52 16.21 0.16
N SER A 153 -14.91 17.01 -0.70
CA SER A 153 -13.55 16.78 -1.18
C SER A 153 -12.54 16.65 -0.02
N GLN A 154 -12.66 17.50 1.01
CA GLN A 154 -11.80 17.42 2.19
C GLN A 154 -12.06 16.16 3.02
N ARG A 155 -13.32 15.72 3.14
CA ARG A 155 -13.64 14.47 3.83
C ARG A 155 -13.05 13.26 3.10
N ILE A 156 -13.21 13.20 1.77
CA ILE A 156 -12.59 12.17 0.92
C ILE A 156 -11.07 12.16 1.13
N ALA A 157 -10.43 13.34 1.06
CA ALA A 157 -8.98 13.45 1.24
C ALA A 157 -8.53 12.98 2.64
N SER A 158 -9.28 13.34 3.69
CA SER A 158 -8.99 12.93 5.07
C SER A 158 -9.12 11.43 5.26
N GLU A 159 -10.22 10.83 4.77
CA GLU A 159 -10.45 9.39 4.87
C GLU A 159 -9.41 8.60 4.07
N ALA A 160 -9.08 9.05 2.85
CA ALA A 160 -8.01 8.46 2.06
C ALA A 160 -6.64 8.60 2.73
N PHE A 161 -6.33 9.75 3.35
CA PHE A 161 -5.08 9.95 4.07
C PHE A 161 -4.96 9.04 5.29
N GLU A 162 -6.03 8.90 6.08
CA GLU A 162 -6.06 7.95 7.19
C GLU A 162 -5.85 6.52 6.71
N CYS A 163 -6.44 6.13 5.58
CA CYS A 163 -6.22 4.82 4.97
C CYS A 163 -4.74 4.64 4.62
N SER A 164 -4.15 5.59 3.88
CA SER A 164 -2.73 5.54 3.51
C SER A 164 -1.81 5.49 4.73
N ALA A 165 -2.09 6.26 5.79
CA ALA A 165 -1.25 6.30 6.98
C ALA A 165 -1.29 4.99 7.78
N ILE A 166 -2.49 4.42 7.96
CA ILE A 166 -2.68 3.12 8.64
C ILE A 166 -1.95 2.02 7.86
N THR A 167 -2.11 2.00 6.54
CA THR A 167 -1.50 1.00 5.65
C THR A 167 0.04 1.14 5.62
N GLN A 168 0.59 2.36 5.56
CA GLN A 168 2.04 2.56 5.66
C GLN A 168 2.62 2.07 7.00
N GLN A 169 1.89 2.30 8.11
CA GLN A 169 2.31 1.79 9.41
C GLN A 169 2.28 0.25 9.44
N ARG A 170 1.26 -0.39 8.85
CA ARG A 170 1.18 -1.86 8.73
C ARG A 170 2.33 -2.41 7.89
N ILE A 171 2.62 -1.81 6.74
CA ILE A 171 3.76 -2.17 5.88
C ILE A 171 5.07 -2.11 6.67
N ALA A 172 5.32 -1.01 7.38
CA ALA A 172 6.53 -0.84 8.18
C ALA A 172 6.65 -1.90 9.28
N GLN A 173 5.56 -2.22 9.97
CA GLN A 173 5.53 -3.25 11.02
C GLN A 173 5.74 -4.67 10.46
N LEU A 174 5.12 -5.00 9.33
CA LEU A 174 5.31 -6.29 8.64
C LEU A 174 6.75 -6.47 8.17
N GLN A 175 7.34 -5.41 7.62
CA GLN A 175 8.72 -5.41 7.17
C GLN A 175 9.70 -5.54 8.35
N GLN A 176 9.46 -4.82 9.45
CA GLN A 176 10.29 -4.91 10.65
C GLN A 176 10.25 -6.33 11.27
N ARG A 177 9.05 -6.90 11.44
CA ARG A 177 8.89 -8.27 11.97
C ARG A 177 9.59 -9.29 11.08
N THR A 178 9.41 -9.20 9.77
CA THR A 178 10.05 -10.10 8.81
C THR A 178 11.57 -9.99 8.87
N ASN A 179 12.11 -8.77 8.88
CA ASN A 179 13.55 -8.55 9.00
C ASN A 179 14.14 -9.11 10.30
N SER A 180 13.44 -8.92 11.44
CA SER A 180 13.89 -9.50 12.71
C SER A 180 13.90 -11.03 12.68
N ILE A 181 12.85 -11.67 12.15
CA ILE A 181 12.77 -13.14 12.07
C ILE A 181 13.86 -13.70 11.15
N VAL A 182 14.10 -13.07 10.00
CA VAL A 182 15.20 -13.45 9.09
C VAL A 182 16.54 -13.31 9.79
N LEU A 183 16.79 -12.19 10.48
CA LEU A 183 18.03 -11.94 11.20
C LEU A 183 18.29 -12.98 12.29
N PHE A 184 17.28 -13.29 13.13
CA PHE A 184 17.40 -14.33 14.15
C PHE A 184 17.61 -15.72 13.54
N SER A 185 16.97 -16.02 12.42
CA SER A 185 17.13 -17.30 11.71
C SER A 185 18.56 -17.46 11.15
N VAL A 186 19.12 -16.41 10.55
CA VAL A 186 20.50 -16.40 10.03
C VAL A 186 21.53 -16.52 11.16
N ILE A 187 21.35 -15.78 12.26
CA ILE A 187 22.23 -15.87 13.44
C ILE A 187 22.17 -17.28 14.04
N GLY A 188 20.96 -17.80 14.28
CA GLY A 188 20.76 -19.15 14.82
C GLY A 188 21.38 -20.22 13.94
N PHE A 189 21.22 -20.11 12.62
CA PHE A 189 21.84 -21.02 11.65
C PHE A 189 23.38 -20.95 11.68
N THR A 190 23.94 -19.75 11.79
CA THR A 190 25.41 -19.55 11.86
C THR A 190 25.98 -20.22 13.11
N ILE A 191 25.32 -20.05 14.27
CA ILE A 191 25.72 -20.68 15.54
C ILE A 191 25.61 -22.20 15.45
N LEU A 192 24.50 -22.72 14.91
CA LEU A 192 24.27 -24.16 14.74
C LEU A 192 25.34 -24.78 13.83
N SER A 193 25.62 -24.14 12.69
CA SER A 193 26.64 -24.58 11.74
C SER A 193 28.03 -24.60 12.38
N PHE A 194 28.36 -23.56 13.15
CA PHE A 194 29.62 -23.51 13.89
C PHE A 194 29.72 -24.64 14.92
N CYS A 195 28.65 -24.89 15.69
CA CYS A 195 28.59 -25.94 16.70
C CYS A 195 28.77 -27.34 16.08
N VAL A 196 28.05 -27.64 14.99
CA VAL A 196 28.18 -28.92 14.29
C VAL A 196 29.57 -29.07 13.68
N SER A 197 30.12 -28.03 13.05
CA SER A 197 31.48 -28.05 12.50
C SER A 197 32.53 -28.32 13.60
N PHE A 198 32.39 -27.67 14.75
CA PHE A 198 33.28 -27.86 15.90
C PHE A 198 33.20 -29.29 16.47
N LEU A 199 32.00 -29.81 16.68
CA LEU A 199 31.79 -31.17 17.15
C LEU A 199 32.35 -32.22 16.18
N THR A 200 32.15 -31.99 14.88
CA THR A 200 32.63 -32.87 13.81
C THR A 200 34.17 -32.86 13.75
N THR A 201 34.78 -31.68 13.83
CA THR A 201 36.24 -31.51 13.91
C THR A 201 36.80 -32.24 15.14
N ARG A 202 36.19 -32.06 16.32
CA ARG A 202 36.66 -32.73 17.54
C ARG A 202 36.49 -34.25 17.47
N ALA A 203 35.38 -34.74 16.90
CA ALA A 203 35.08 -36.16 16.78
C ALA A 203 35.94 -36.88 15.72
N ILE A 204 36.40 -36.18 14.68
CA ILE A 204 37.19 -36.77 13.58
C ILE A 204 38.68 -36.55 13.79
N THR A 205 39.12 -35.31 14.02
CA THR A 205 40.54 -34.94 14.04
C THR A 205 41.28 -35.59 15.21
N GLY A 206 40.62 -35.80 16.35
CA GLY A 206 41.21 -36.48 17.51
C GLY A 206 41.60 -37.95 17.21
N PRO A 207 40.65 -38.80 16.78
CA PRO A 207 40.94 -40.18 16.38
C PRO A 207 41.88 -40.28 15.17
N LEU A 208 41.75 -39.38 14.19
CA LEU A 208 42.62 -39.40 13.00
C LEU A 208 44.08 -39.10 13.38
N ASN A 209 44.33 -38.09 14.22
CA ASN A 209 45.68 -37.79 14.72
C ASN A 209 46.27 -38.94 15.53
N LYS A 210 45.44 -39.69 16.28
CA LYS A 210 45.90 -40.91 16.95
C LYS A 210 46.31 -41.98 15.95
N LEU A 211 45.51 -42.22 14.90
CA LEU A 211 45.86 -43.18 13.85
C LEU A 211 47.14 -42.79 13.11
N VAL A 212 47.30 -41.51 12.76
CA VAL A 212 48.51 -41.00 12.09
C VAL A 212 49.72 -41.19 12.99
N ARG A 213 49.63 -40.84 14.27
CA ARG A 213 50.73 -41.08 15.23
C ARG A 213 51.06 -42.56 15.39
N SER A 214 50.05 -43.42 15.50
CA SER A 214 50.27 -44.86 15.62
C SER A 214 50.91 -45.45 14.37
N ALA A 215 50.52 -44.99 13.18
CA ALA A 215 51.14 -45.39 11.93
C ALA A 215 52.60 -44.88 11.81
N GLU A 216 52.88 -43.68 12.30
CA GLU A 216 54.24 -43.12 12.32
C GLU A 216 55.16 -43.87 13.30
N ILE A 217 54.64 -44.34 14.43
CA ILE A 217 55.37 -45.19 15.38
C ILE A 217 55.71 -46.55 14.73
N ILE A 218 54.70 -47.20 14.12
CA ILE A 218 54.90 -48.48 13.41
C ILE A 218 55.88 -48.31 12.24
N GLY A 219 55.81 -47.20 11.50
CA GLY A 219 56.73 -46.89 10.40
C GLY A 219 58.17 -46.60 10.84
N LYS A 220 58.38 -46.20 12.10
CA LYS A 220 59.71 -46.03 12.71
C LYS A 220 60.29 -47.33 13.27
N GLY A 221 59.57 -48.45 13.18
CA GLY A 221 60.05 -49.77 13.56
C GLY A 221 60.16 -50.02 15.06
N ILE A 222 59.29 -49.37 15.86
CA ILE A 222 59.04 -49.68 17.28
C ILE A 222 57.69 -50.39 17.37
#